data_AF-A0A7J9Q521-F1
#
_entry.id   AF-A0A7J9Q521-F1
#
_cell.length_a   1.000
_cell.length_b   1.000
_cell.length_c   1.000
_cell.angle_alpha   90.00
_cell.angle_beta   90.00
_cell.angle_gamma   90.00
#
_symmetry.space_group_name_H-M   'P 1'
#
loop_
_entity.id
_entity.type
_entity.pdbx_description
1 polymer ?
#
loop_
_entity_poly.entity_id
_entity_poly.type
_entity_poly.pdbx_seq_one_letter_code
_entity_poly.pdbx_strand_id
1 'polypeptide(L)'
;MMITQPKRTIVFVFLLVLSLILIKPTYAVGIYFPNDAEIDFKPGLEKTFNFAVTPSNMDVKLSVSGYLSEYVTLSKTFIRFNSTDRIFRVIIKLPEKIDKPGHHKVWIAAEEVIDESKIGGNIGTSCNAMVYILIHVLNPGKYVEMRLSAPDVDLNEPVNFAVSVKSFGEED
;
A
#
# COMPACT_ATOMS: atom_id res chain seq x y z
N MET A 1 57.96 -17.41 -25.03
CA MET A 1 56.58 -16.86 -25.13
C MET A 1 56.29 -16.16 -23.80
N MET A 2 56.40 -14.82 -23.77
CA MET A 2 56.33 -14.04 -22.52
C MET A 2 54.87 -13.68 -22.27
N ILE A 3 54.25 -14.27 -21.24
CA ILE A 3 52.87 -13.95 -20.84
C ILE A 3 52.94 -12.69 -19.97
N THR A 4 52.58 -11.54 -20.54
CA THR A 4 52.46 -10.28 -19.81
C THR A 4 51.27 -10.35 -18.86
N GLN A 5 51.55 -10.29 -17.55
CA GLN A 5 50.53 -10.25 -16.51
C GLN A 5 49.61 -9.04 -16.74
N PRO A 6 48.26 -9.22 -16.76
CA PRO A 6 47.36 -8.11 -16.95
C PRO A 6 47.53 -7.11 -15.79
N LYS A 7 47.56 -5.82 -16.11
CA LYS A 7 47.63 -4.76 -15.09
C LYS A 7 46.48 -4.96 -14.10
N ARG A 8 46.75 -4.89 -12.78
CA ARG A 8 45.75 -5.08 -11.71
C ARG A 8 44.45 -4.29 -11.95
N THR A 9 44.55 -3.11 -12.54
CA THR A 9 43.41 -2.27 -12.93
C THR A 9 42.48 -2.95 -13.96
N ILE A 10 43.03 -3.65 -14.96
CA ILE A 10 42.25 -4.34 -15.99
C ILE A 10 41.48 -5.50 -15.36
N VAL A 11 42.11 -6.25 -14.46
CA VAL A 11 41.45 -7.34 -13.73
C VAL A 11 40.34 -6.79 -12.84
N PHE A 12 40.57 -5.68 -12.14
CA PHE A 12 39.55 -5.04 -11.31
C PHE A 12 38.36 -4.54 -12.13
N VAL A 13 38.62 -3.84 -13.24
CA VAL A 13 37.56 -3.36 -14.14
C VAL A 13 36.79 -4.54 -14.73
N PHE A 14 37.47 -5.61 -15.13
CA PHE A 14 36.82 -6.83 -15.63
C PHE A 14 35.92 -7.47 -14.57
N LEU A 15 36.40 -7.60 -13.33
CA LEU A 15 35.60 -8.14 -12.22
C LEU A 15 34.41 -7.25 -11.89
N LEU A 16 34.56 -5.93 -11.95
CA LEU A 16 33.47 -4.98 -11.72
C LEU A 16 32.40 -5.10 -12.83
N VAL A 17 32.81 -5.14 -14.10
CA VAL A 17 31.89 -5.35 -15.22
C VAL A 17 31.20 -6.71 -15.13
N LEU A 18 31.94 -7.77 -14.79
CA LEU A 18 31.39 -9.11 -14.58
C LEU A 18 30.36 -9.12 -13.44
N SER A 19 30.65 -8.44 -12.33
CA SER A 19 29.72 -8.29 -11.21
C SER A 19 28.41 -7.60 -11.61
N LEU A 20 28.49 -6.53 -12.41
CA LEU A 20 27.32 -5.81 -12.89
C LEU A 20 26.42 -6.66 -13.81
N ILE A 21 27.01 -7.55 -14.62
CA ILE A 21 26.26 -8.47 -15.51
C ILE A 21 25.51 -9.55 -14.71
N LEU A 22 25.98 -9.88 -13.50
CA LEU A 22 25.37 -10.91 -12.65
C LEU A 22 24.17 -10.41 -11.83
N ILE A 23 23.85 -9.11 -11.86
CA ILE A 23 22.71 -8.56 -11.15
C ILE A 23 21.42 -9.00 -11.87
N LYS A 24 20.64 -9.86 -11.23
CA LYS A 24 19.31 -10.26 -11.74
C LYS A 24 18.27 -9.18 -11.40
N PRO A 25 17.38 -8.80 -12.33
CA PRO A 25 16.27 -7.91 -12.00
C PRO A 25 15.36 -8.59 -10.96
N THR A 26 15.07 -7.88 -9.89
CA THR A 26 14.08 -8.29 -8.88
C THR A 26 12.81 -7.46 -9.11
N TYR A 27 11.68 -8.14 -9.27
CA TYR A 27 10.38 -7.50 -9.43
C TYR A 27 9.63 -7.61 -8.12
N ALA A 28 9.41 -6.48 -7.46
CA ALA A 28 8.53 -6.38 -6.30
C ALA A 28 7.10 -6.07 -6.74
N VAL A 29 6.14 -6.59 -5.99
CA VAL A 29 4.73 -6.25 -6.16
C VAL A 29 4.50 -4.75 -5.90
N GLY A 30 3.68 -4.16 -6.75
CA GLY A 30 3.18 -2.79 -6.65
C GLY A 30 1.72 -2.77 -7.08
N ILE A 31 1.00 -1.74 -6.65
CA ILE A 31 -0.42 -1.57 -6.94
C ILE A 31 -0.62 -0.23 -7.66
N TYR A 32 -1.38 -0.25 -8.74
CA TYR A 32 -1.70 0.90 -9.58
C TYR A 32 -3.21 1.13 -9.58
N PHE A 33 -3.61 2.39 -9.44
CA PHE A 33 -4.98 2.85 -9.66
C PHE A 33 -4.96 4.20 -10.38
N PRO A 34 -5.77 4.39 -11.44
CA PRO A 34 -5.64 5.55 -12.32
C PRO A 34 -6.32 6.86 -11.87
N ASN A 35 -7.02 6.93 -10.73
CA ASN A 35 -7.92 8.06 -10.41
C ASN A 35 -7.80 8.54 -8.97
N ASP A 36 -8.10 9.81 -8.70
CA ASP A 36 -8.31 10.34 -7.34
C ASP A 36 -9.27 9.45 -6.55
N ALA A 37 -8.72 8.71 -5.58
CA ALA A 37 -9.45 7.73 -4.81
C ALA A 37 -10.18 8.39 -3.64
N GLU A 38 -10.84 9.52 -3.89
CA GLU A 38 -11.62 10.25 -2.91
C GLU A 38 -13.09 10.26 -3.32
N ILE A 39 -13.97 9.93 -2.39
CA ILE A 39 -15.42 9.93 -2.61
C ILE A 39 -16.18 10.46 -1.41
N ASP A 40 -17.24 11.22 -1.67
CA ASP A 40 -18.20 11.59 -0.64
C ASP A 40 -19.19 10.45 -0.41
N PHE A 41 -19.50 10.22 0.86
CA PHE A 41 -20.53 9.27 1.26
C PHE A 41 -21.88 9.72 0.72
N LYS A 42 -22.57 8.78 0.07
CA LYS A 42 -24.00 8.89 -0.25
C LYS A 42 -24.68 7.60 0.21
N PRO A 43 -25.88 7.68 0.82
CA PRO A 43 -26.66 6.50 1.16
C PRO A 43 -26.81 5.57 -0.04
N GLY A 44 -26.49 4.29 0.14
CA GLY A 44 -26.61 3.27 -0.91
C GLY A 44 -25.64 3.42 -2.09
N LEU A 45 -24.58 4.23 -1.97
CA LEU A 45 -23.62 4.44 -3.06
C LEU A 45 -22.94 3.12 -3.46
N GLU A 46 -23.07 2.77 -4.74
CA GLU A 46 -22.31 1.72 -5.39
C GLU A 46 -21.29 2.31 -6.37
N LYS A 47 -20.00 2.04 -6.15
CA LYS A 47 -18.92 2.51 -7.04
C LYS A 47 -17.89 1.42 -7.24
N THR A 48 -17.43 1.28 -8.49
CA THR A 48 -16.42 0.29 -8.87
C THR A 48 -15.15 1.01 -9.33
N PHE A 49 -14.01 0.55 -8.81
CA PHE A 49 -12.69 1.02 -9.18
C PHE A 49 -11.88 -0.11 -9.81
N ASN A 50 -11.13 0.21 -10.86
CA ASN A 50 -10.24 -0.73 -11.51
C ASN A 50 -8.81 -0.53 -11.01
N PHE A 51 -8.24 -1.59 -10.43
CA PHE A 51 -6.88 -1.63 -9.93
C PHE A 51 -6.06 -2.61 -10.78
N ALA A 52 -4.75 -2.41 -10.82
CA ALA A 52 -3.81 -3.33 -11.42
C ALA A 52 -2.65 -3.59 -10.47
N VAL A 53 -2.07 -4.79 -10.56
CA VAL A 53 -0.85 -5.14 -9.82
C VAL A 53 0.31 -5.26 -10.79
N THR A 54 1.49 -4.76 -10.43
CA THR A 54 2.70 -4.97 -11.23
C THR A 54 3.04 -6.46 -11.33
N PRO A 55 3.79 -6.87 -12.37
CA PRO A 55 4.42 -8.18 -12.39
C PRO A 55 5.27 -8.41 -11.14
N SER A 56 5.12 -9.58 -10.52
CA SER A 56 5.95 -10.07 -9.41
C SER A 56 6.29 -11.53 -9.67
N ASN A 57 7.46 -11.95 -9.18
CA ASN A 57 7.93 -13.34 -9.22
C ASN A 57 7.29 -14.23 -8.15
N MET A 58 6.42 -13.66 -7.31
CA MET A 58 5.68 -14.38 -6.28
C MET A 58 4.17 -14.33 -6.56
N ASP A 59 3.45 -15.28 -5.97
CA ASP A 59 2.00 -15.20 -5.91
C ASP A 59 1.61 -13.98 -5.06
N VAL A 60 0.50 -13.34 -5.39
CA VAL A 60 0.05 -12.11 -4.72
C VAL A 60 -1.32 -12.35 -4.10
N LYS A 61 -1.42 -12.10 -2.80
CA LYS A 61 -2.68 -12.05 -2.06
C LYS A 61 -3.21 -10.62 -2.05
N LEU A 62 -4.49 -10.45 -2.38
CA LEU A 62 -5.18 -9.17 -2.31
C LEU A 62 -6.06 -9.13 -1.07
N SER A 63 -6.03 -8.02 -0.35
CA SER A 63 -6.87 -7.83 0.84
C SER A 63 -7.36 -6.40 0.98
N VAL A 64 -8.41 -6.23 1.77
CA VAL A 64 -8.98 -4.93 2.13
C VAL A 64 -8.99 -4.80 3.64
N SER A 65 -8.67 -3.61 4.15
CA SER A 65 -8.75 -3.30 5.58
C SER A 65 -9.22 -1.87 5.83
N GLY A 66 -9.61 -1.56 7.07
CA GLY A 66 -10.13 -0.25 7.48
C GLY A 66 -11.59 -0.32 7.95
N TYR A 67 -12.09 0.81 8.45
CA TYR A 67 -13.41 0.90 9.10
C TYR A 67 -14.56 0.50 8.16
N LEU A 68 -14.49 0.91 6.89
CA LEU A 68 -15.53 0.62 5.90
C LEU A 68 -15.21 -0.60 5.03
N SER A 69 -14.28 -1.46 5.46
CA SER A 69 -13.83 -2.62 4.66
C SER A 69 -14.92 -3.67 4.43
N GLU A 70 -15.88 -3.81 5.35
CA GLU A 70 -17.02 -4.73 5.22
C GLU A 70 -17.94 -4.38 4.02
N TYR A 71 -17.93 -3.12 3.59
CA TYR A 71 -18.68 -2.61 2.45
C TYR A 71 -17.92 -2.73 1.13
N VAL A 72 -16.76 -3.37 1.14
CA VAL A 72 -15.86 -3.46 -0.01
C VAL A 72 -15.66 -4.91 -0.42
N THR A 73 -15.88 -5.18 -1.71
CA THR A 73 -15.69 -6.49 -2.32
C THR A 73 -14.60 -6.42 -3.38
N LEU A 74 -13.65 -7.36 -3.33
CA LEU A 74 -12.67 -7.55 -4.38
C LEU A 74 -13.17 -8.57 -5.40
N SER A 75 -13.01 -8.30 -6.69
CA SER A 75 -13.31 -9.32 -7.71
C SER A 75 -12.30 -10.47 -7.74
N LYS A 76 -11.14 -10.29 -7.10
CA LYS A 76 -10.06 -11.27 -6.96
C LYS A 76 -9.42 -11.09 -5.60
N THR A 77 -9.08 -12.18 -4.94
CA THR A 77 -8.34 -12.18 -3.67
C THR A 77 -6.93 -12.75 -3.81
N PHE A 78 -6.61 -13.30 -4.99
CA PHE A 78 -5.34 -13.97 -5.26
C PHE A 78 -4.97 -13.86 -6.73
N ILE A 79 -3.69 -13.62 -7.03
CA ILE A 79 -3.13 -13.55 -8.37
C ILE A 79 -1.87 -14.42 -8.40
N ARG A 80 -1.86 -15.44 -9.27
CA ARG A 80 -0.67 -16.29 -9.45
C ARG A 80 0.45 -15.52 -10.14
N PHE A 81 1.70 -15.82 -9.79
CA PHE A 81 2.88 -15.15 -10.36
C PHE A 81 2.93 -15.24 -11.90
N ASN A 82 2.40 -16.32 -12.48
CA ASN A 82 2.36 -16.55 -13.92
C ASN A 82 1.07 -16.03 -14.60
N SER A 83 0.18 -15.35 -13.86
CA SER A 83 -1.04 -14.78 -14.43
C SER A 83 -0.74 -13.59 -15.33
N THR A 84 -1.33 -13.59 -16.53
CA THR A 84 -1.34 -12.44 -17.45
C THR A 84 -2.41 -11.41 -17.05
N ASP A 85 -3.50 -11.87 -16.43
CA ASP A 85 -4.58 -11.01 -15.96
C ASP A 85 -4.32 -10.55 -14.51
N ARG A 86 -3.75 -9.34 -14.41
CA ARG A 86 -3.37 -8.68 -13.15
C ARG A 86 -4.27 -7.49 -12.79
N ILE A 87 -5.39 -7.34 -13.51
CA ILE A 87 -6.39 -6.32 -13.23
C ILE A 87 -7.45 -6.90 -12.29
N PHE A 88 -7.92 -6.11 -11.33
CA PHE A 88 -9.00 -6.49 -10.43
C PHE A 88 -9.90 -5.29 -10.12
N ARG A 89 -11.14 -5.58 -9.72
CA ARG A 89 -12.14 -4.57 -9.37
C ARG A 89 -12.29 -4.50 -7.86
N VAL A 90 -12.36 -3.28 -7.36
CA VAL A 90 -12.74 -2.95 -5.99
C VAL A 90 -14.13 -2.35 -6.05
N ILE A 91 -15.11 -3.04 -5.49
CA ILE A 91 -16.53 -2.68 -5.53
C ILE A 91 -16.91 -2.22 -4.12
N ILE A 92 -17.30 -0.95 -4.00
CA ILE A 92 -17.77 -0.36 -2.75
C ILE A 92 -19.29 -0.27 -2.80
N LYS A 93 -19.98 -0.77 -1.77
CA LYS A 93 -21.43 -0.66 -1.57
C LYS A 93 -21.70 -0.11 -0.17
N LEU A 94 -21.82 1.21 -0.07
CA LEU A 94 -22.00 1.89 1.21
C LEU A 94 -23.42 1.66 1.76
N PRO A 95 -23.59 1.60 3.10
CA PRO A 95 -24.90 1.45 3.70
C PRO A 95 -25.72 2.75 3.58
N GLU A 96 -26.99 2.69 3.95
CA GLU A 96 -27.86 3.88 4.02
C GLU A 96 -27.37 4.90 5.06
N LYS A 97 -26.66 4.44 6.10
CA LYS A 97 -26.16 5.28 7.17
C LYS A 97 -24.82 4.76 7.69
N ILE A 98 -23.91 5.69 7.97
CA ILE A 98 -22.66 5.43 8.70
C ILE A 98 -22.70 6.22 10.01
N ASP A 99 -22.46 5.55 11.13
CA ASP A 99 -22.58 6.17 12.45
C ASP A 99 -21.44 7.13 12.79
N LYS A 100 -20.26 6.89 12.23
CA LYS A 100 -19.06 7.68 12.49
C LYS A 100 -18.79 8.66 11.34
N PRO A 101 -18.99 9.98 11.54
CA PRO A 101 -18.55 10.98 10.56
C PRO A 101 -17.02 11.07 10.53
N GLY A 102 -16.49 11.73 9.50
CA GLY A 102 -15.07 11.97 9.30
C GLY A 102 -14.51 11.32 8.02
N HIS A 103 -13.18 11.35 7.90
CA HIS A 103 -12.46 10.73 6.79
C HIS A 103 -12.13 9.26 7.12
N HIS A 104 -12.65 8.35 6.31
CA HIS A 104 -12.41 6.92 6.46
C HIS A 104 -11.55 6.40 5.32
N LYS A 105 -10.42 5.79 5.66
CA LYS A 105 -9.55 5.13 4.68
C LYS A 105 -9.92 3.66 4.58
N VAL A 106 -10.20 3.22 3.35
CA VAL A 106 -10.23 1.81 3.00
C VAL A 106 -8.90 1.48 2.33
N TRP A 107 -8.11 0.61 2.94
CA TRP A 107 -6.82 0.19 2.42
C TRP A 107 -6.96 -1.04 1.54
N ILE A 108 -6.34 -1.01 0.36
CA ILE A 108 -6.26 -2.12 -0.58
C ILE A 108 -4.80 -2.53 -0.60
N ALA A 109 -4.53 -3.77 -0.24
CA ALA A 109 -3.19 -4.32 -0.13
C ALA A 109 -2.94 -5.43 -1.16
N ALA A 110 -1.75 -5.44 -1.73
CA ALA A 110 -1.20 -6.50 -2.56
C ALA A 110 0.06 -7.03 -1.88
N GLU A 111 -0.02 -8.24 -1.33
CA GLU A 111 1.02 -8.87 -0.53
C GLU A 111 1.61 -10.08 -1.27
N GLU A 112 2.93 -10.12 -1.39
CA GLU A 112 3.62 -11.28 -1.93
C GLU A 112 3.55 -12.45 -0.95
N VAL A 113 3.09 -13.59 -1.43
CA VAL A 113 2.98 -14.82 -0.65
C VAL A 113 4.31 -15.57 -0.73
N ILE A 114 4.93 -15.71 0.43
CA ILE A 114 6.16 -16.48 0.60
C ILE A 114 5.82 -17.97 0.55
N ASP A 115 6.45 -18.67 -0.38
CA ASP A 115 6.43 -20.12 -0.45
C ASP A 115 7.67 -20.67 0.26
N GLU A 116 7.51 -21.06 1.53
CA GLU A 116 8.61 -21.55 2.37
C GLU A 116 9.35 -22.75 1.75
N SER A 117 8.65 -23.56 0.95
CA SER A 117 9.26 -24.70 0.25
C SER A 117 10.30 -24.28 -0.79
N LYS A 118 10.22 -23.05 -1.30
CA LYS A 118 11.15 -22.49 -2.30
C LYS A 118 12.33 -21.73 -1.71
N ILE A 119 12.29 -21.42 -0.41
CA ILE A 119 13.35 -20.62 0.24
C ILE A 119 14.59 -21.47 0.54
N GLY A 120 14.43 -22.76 0.84
CA GLY A 120 15.55 -23.72 0.93
C GLY A 120 16.68 -23.31 1.88
N GLY A 121 16.35 -22.63 3.00
CA GLY A 121 17.33 -22.15 3.98
C GLY A 121 18.01 -20.82 3.64
N ASN A 122 17.59 -20.14 2.57
CA ASN A 122 18.08 -18.80 2.22
C ASN A 122 17.27 -17.70 2.92
N ILE A 123 17.78 -16.47 2.89
CA ILE A 123 17.00 -15.28 3.28
C ILE A 123 16.16 -14.85 2.08
N GLY A 124 14.85 -14.78 2.27
CA GLY A 124 13.89 -14.24 1.30
C GLY A 124 13.32 -12.91 1.76
N THR A 125 12.90 -12.09 0.80
CA THR A 125 12.19 -10.83 1.03
C THR A 125 10.83 -10.90 0.35
N SER A 126 9.78 -10.38 0.99
CA SER A 126 8.47 -10.13 0.37
C SER A 126 8.13 -8.65 0.46
N CYS A 127 7.30 -8.19 -0.47
CA CYS A 127 6.75 -6.85 -0.49
C CYS A 127 5.24 -6.85 -0.21
N ASN A 128 4.78 -5.82 0.48
CA ASN A 128 3.36 -5.52 0.70
C ASN A 128 3.09 -4.08 0.27
N ALA A 129 2.43 -3.94 -0.89
CA ALA A 129 2.07 -2.65 -1.45
C ALA A 129 0.64 -2.28 -1.04
N MET A 130 0.47 -1.07 -0.49
CA MET A 130 -0.84 -0.59 -0.02
C MET A 130 -1.19 0.77 -0.62
N VAL A 131 -2.45 0.92 -1.02
CA VAL A 131 -3.08 2.19 -1.41
C VAL A 131 -4.43 2.31 -0.70
N TYR A 132 -5.02 3.49 -0.68
CA TYR A 132 -6.31 3.70 -0.03
C TYR A 132 -7.33 4.40 -0.92
N ILE A 133 -8.60 4.14 -0.64
CA ILE A 133 -9.74 4.97 -1.04
C ILE A 133 -10.18 5.76 0.19
N LEU A 134 -10.22 7.09 0.08
CA LEU A 134 -10.69 8.01 1.09
C LEU A 134 -12.19 8.25 0.91
N ILE A 135 -12.95 8.01 1.98
CA ILE A 135 -14.40 8.21 2.00
C ILE A 135 -14.72 9.32 3.00
N HIS A 136 -15.36 10.38 2.53
CA HIS A 136 -15.75 11.53 3.33
C HIS A 136 -17.18 11.31 3.84
N VAL A 137 -17.33 11.13 5.15
CA VAL A 137 -18.65 11.03 5.79
C VAL A 137 -18.92 12.33 6.51
N LEU A 138 -19.70 13.21 5.88
CA LEU A 138 -20.12 14.47 6.49
C LEU A 138 -21.21 14.23 7.54
N ASN A 139 -21.23 15.04 8.59
CA ASN A 139 -22.33 15.07 9.54
C ASN A 139 -23.32 16.18 9.10
N PRO A 140 -24.64 15.90 9.00
CA PRO A 140 -25.62 16.93 8.70
C PRO A 140 -25.66 18.08 9.72
N GLY A 141 -25.17 17.88 10.95
CA GLY A 141 -25.01 18.95 11.95
C GLY A 141 -23.56 19.35 12.17
N LYS A 142 -23.33 20.38 13.00
CA LYS A 142 -21.97 20.79 13.41
C LYS A 142 -21.21 19.62 14.06
N TYR A 143 -20.08 19.24 13.48
CA TYR A 143 -19.21 18.19 14.02
C TYR A 143 -17.77 18.65 14.04
N VAL A 144 -17.15 18.56 15.22
CA VAL A 144 -15.75 18.90 15.42
C VAL A 144 -15.03 17.70 16.04
N GLU A 145 -14.03 17.17 15.33
CA GLU A 145 -13.08 16.23 15.88
C GLU A 145 -11.94 17.00 16.52
N MET A 146 -11.69 16.73 17.81
CA MET A 146 -10.57 17.31 18.56
C MET A 146 -9.62 16.20 18.99
N ARG A 147 -8.32 16.38 18.72
CA ARG A 147 -7.27 15.47 19.18
C ARG A 147 -6.21 16.25 19.93
N LEU A 148 -5.99 15.88 21.19
CA LEU A 148 -4.88 16.37 22.01
C LEU A 148 -3.71 15.39 21.90
N SER A 149 -2.50 15.90 21.70
CA SER A 149 -1.27 15.10 21.70
C SER A 149 -0.15 15.79 22.48
N ALA A 150 0.68 14.99 23.15
CA ALA A 150 1.92 15.40 23.79
C ALA A 150 3.03 14.42 23.31
N PRO A 151 3.67 14.70 22.16
CA PRO A 151 4.54 13.73 21.50
C PRO A 151 5.87 13.49 22.22
N ASP A 152 6.42 14.51 22.90
CA ASP A 152 7.71 14.43 23.60
C ASP A 152 7.51 14.81 25.07
N VAL A 153 7.66 13.82 25.96
CA VAL A 153 7.49 13.97 27.41
C VAL A 153 8.74 13.43 28.10
N ASP A 154 9.66 14.33 28.44
CA ASP A 154 10.86 14.02 29.21
C ASP A 154 10.73 14.43 30.68
N LEU A 155 11.43 13.68 31.55
CA LEU A 155 11.37 13.91 33.00
C LEU A 155 12.00 15.27 33.34
N ASN A 156 11.22 16.14 34.01
CA ASN A 156 11.59 17.52 34.36
C ASN A 156 11.74 18.50 33.19
N GLU A 157 11.21 18.18 32.00
CA GLU A 157 11.15 19.12 30.88
C GLU A 157 9.73 19.66 30.65
N PRO A 158 9.59 20.89 30.11
CA PRO A 158 8.29 21.42 29.72
C PRO A 158 7.66 20.58 28.60
N VAL A 159 6.42 20.13 28.82
CA VAL A 159 5.67 19.34 27.82
C VAL A 159 4.92 20.26 26.86
N ASN A 160 5.14 20.07 25.55
CA ASN A 160 4.38 20.75 24.52
C ASN A 160 3.09 19.99 24.19
N PHE A 161 1.95 20.63 24.41
CA PHE A 161 0.65 20.10 24.01
C PHE A 161 0.23 20.67 22.65
N ALA A 162 -0.23 19.80 21.75
CA ALA A 162 -0.83 20.19 20.49
C ALA A 162 -2.29 19.74 20.44
N VAL A 163 -3.18 20.66 20.05
CA VAL A 163 -4.60 20.38 19.80
C VAL A 163 -4.87 20.48 18.31
N SER A 164 -5.31 19.38 17.70
CA SER A 164 -5.79 19.36 16.32
C SER A 164 -7.31 19.40 16.33
N VAL A 165 -7.88 20.35 15.59
CA VAL A 165 -9.33 20.55 15.45
C VAL A 165 -9.70 20.38 13.98
N LYS A 166 -10.65 19.51 13.67
CA LYS A 166 -11.18 19.31 12.31
C LYS A 166 -12.70 19.41 12.31
N SER A 167 -13.27 20.17 11.38
CA SER A 167 -14.72 20.23 11.19
C SER A 167 -15.15 19.25 10.11
N PHE A 168 -16.22 18.50 10.37
CA PHE A 168 -16.89 17.61 9.40
C PHE A 168 -18.40 17.86 9.32
N GLY A 169 -18.87 19.01 9.81
CA GLY A 169 -20.28 19.40 9.69
C GLY A 169 -20.59 20.00 8.31
N GLU A 170 -21.82 19.81 7.85
CA GLU A 170 -22.38 20.53 6.69
C GLU A 170 -22.84 21.96 7.03
N GLU A 171 -23.04 22.26 8.32
CA GLU A 171 -23.42 23.57 8.84
C GLU A 171 -22.20 24.34 9.40
N ASP A 172 -22.07 25.62 9.03
CA ASP A 172 -21.08 26.58 9.58
C ASP A 172 -21.42 27.03 11.01
#